data_AF-A0A662NK71-F1
#
_entry.id   AF-A0A662NK71-F1
#
_cell.length_a   1.000
_cell.length_b   1.000
_cell.length_c   1.000
_cell.angle_alpha   90.00
_cell.angle_beta   90.00
_cell.angle_gamma   90.00
#
_symmetry.space_group_name_H-M   'P 1'
#
loop_
_entity.id
_entity.type
_entity.pdbx_description
1 polymer ?
#
loop_
_entity_poly.entity_id
_entity_poly.type
_entity_poly.pdbx_seq_one_letter_code
_entity_poly.pdbx_strand_id
1 'polypeptide(L)' 'IDIIALATRNAEFLPIILKAKEKGKETAIIGIEPGFSAALKHGADYVITLERGEVDESNTLQNTEERRKGA' A
#
# COMPACT_ATOMS: atom_id res chain seq x y z
N ILE A 1 -14.51 -8.13 11.84
CA ILE A 1 -13.62 -7.07 11.30
C ILE A 1 -12.97 -6.44 12.49
N ASP A 2 -11.67 -6.65 12.59
CA ASP A 2 -10.88 -6.25 13.75
C ASP A 2 -9.95 -5.10 13.35
N ILE A 3 -9.45 -5.15 12.10
CA ILE A 3 -8.65 -4.12 11.45
C ILE A 3 -9.36 -3.58 10.20
N ILE A 4 -9.23 -2.28 9.95
CA ILE A 4 -9.48 -1.61 8.67
C ILE A 4 -8.14 -1.15 8.08
N ALA A 5 -7.78 -1.65 6.90
CA ALA A 5 -6.59 -1.22 6.17
C ALA A 5 -6.97 -0.39 4.94
N LEU A 6 -6.36 0.79 4.78
CA LEU A 6 -6.56 1.67 3.61
C LEU A 6 -5.26 1.82 2.82
N ALA A 7 -5.27 1.38 1.56
CA ALA A 7 -4.18 1.62 0.63
C ALA A 7 -4.40 2.92 -0.13
N THR A 8 -3.90 4.03 0.42
CA THR A 8 -4.05 5.37 -0.17
C THR A 8 -3.01 6.32 0.36
N ARG A 9 -2.64 7.31 -0.47
CA ARG A 9 -1.81 8.45 -0.06
C ARG A 9 -2.63 9.69 0.31
N ASN A 10 -3.92 9.72 -0.04
CA ASN A 10 -4.75 10.93 0.03
C ASN A 10 -5.29 11.18 1.46
N ALA A 11 -5.02 12.37 2.00
CA ALA A 11 -5.43 12.79 3.34
C ALA A 11 -6.96 12.87 3.55
N GLU A 12 -7.75 13.00 2.48
CA GLU A 12 -9.22 13.10 2.55
C GLU A 12 -9.88 11.85 3.18
N PHE A 13 -9.15 10.75 3.27
CA PHE A 13 -9.63 9.51 3.90
C PHE A 13 -9.41 9.43 5.41
N LEU A 14 -8.79 10.45 6.02
CA LEU A 14 -8.59 10.51 7.48
C LEU A 14 -9.90 10.30 8.28
N PRO A 15 -11.07 10.85 7.90
CA PRO A 15 -12.31 10.61 8.63
C PRO A 15 -12.69 9.12 8.74
N ILE A 16 -12.31 8.28 7.77
CA ILE A 16 -12.56 6.83 7.82
C ILE A 16 -11.70 6.18 8.91
N ILE A 17 -10.41 6.56 8.98
CA ILE A 17 -9.49 6.09 10.01
C ILE A 17 -10.01 6.47 11.40
N LEU A 18 -10.37 7.73 11.59
CA LEU A 18 -10.90 8.21 12.87
C LEU A 18 -12.18 7.48 13.25
N LYS A 19 -13.11 7.29 12.31
CA LYS A 19 -14.38 6.60 12.57
C LYS A 19 -14.20 5.11 12.89
N ALA A 20 -13.20 4.46 12.30
CA ALA A 20 -12.85 3.08 12.62
C ALA A 20 -12.32 2.97 14.05
N LYS A 21 -11.41 3.87 14.45
CA LYS A 21 -10.87 3.94 15.82
C LYS A 21 -11.94 4.21 16.86
N GLU A 22 -12.87 5.14 16.60
CA GLU A 22 -14.03 5.38 17.46
C GLU A 22 -14.87 4.12 17.73
N LYS A 23 -14.92 3.19 16.76
CA LYS A 23 -15.64 1.91 16.88
C LYS A 23 -14.80 0.79 17.50
N GLY A 24 -13.62 1.12 18.04
CA GLY A 24 -12.68 0.15 18.62
C GLY A 24 -12.05 -0.77 17.57
N LYS A 25 -11.94 -0.31 16.31
CA LYS A 25 -11.23 -1.04 15.25
C LYS A 25 -9.82 -0.50 15.12
N GLU A 26 -8.87 -1.40 14.96
CA GLU A 26 -7.50 -1.05 14.63
C GLU A 26 -7.42 -0.60 13.17
N THR A 27 -6.44 0.24 12.86
CA THR A 27 -6.32 0.89 11.55
C THR A 27 -4.92 0.79 10.98
N ALA A 28 -4.82 0.45 9.70
CA ALA A 28 -3.57 0.46 8.96
C ALA A 28 -3.69 1.33 7.71
N ILE A 29 -2.62 2.08 7.39
CA ILE A 29 -2.51 2.82 6.14
C ILE A 29 -1.33 2.31 5.33
N ILE A 30 -1.55 2.09 4.04
CA ILE A 30 -0.57 1.56 3.09
C ILE A 30 -0.38 2.60 1.99
N GLY A 31 0.86 2.97 1.71
CA GLY A 31 1.16 4.01 0.73
C GLY A 31 2.61 3.99 0.28
N ILE A 32 2.96 4.92 -0.61
CA ILE A 32 4.32 5.08 -1.14
C ILE A 32 4.76 6.53 -0.95
N GLU A 33 6.06 6.75 -0.87
CA GLU A 33 6.64 8.09 -0.98
C GLU A 33 7.07 8.39 -2.43
N PRO A 34 7.17 9.69 -2.83
CA PRO A 34 6.72 10.85 -2.07
C PRO A 34 5.20 11.01 -2.08
N GLY A 35 4.72 11.80 -1.13
CA GLY A 35 3.31 12.24 -1.06
C GLY A 35 2.44 11.35 -0.20
N PHE A 36 3.01 10.52 0.67
CA PHE A 36 2.21 9.81 1.66
C PHE A 36 1.77 10.78 2.75
N SER A 37 0.45 11.03 2.85
CA SER A 37 -0.13 11.96 3.82
C SER A 37 0.39 11.76 5.24
N ALA A 38 1.01 12.80 5.79
CA ALA A 38 1.43 12.84 7.19
C ALA A 38 0.24 12.70 8.15
N ALA A 39 -0.93 13.23 7.78
CA ALA A 39 -2.14 13.13 8.59
C ALA A 39 -2.65 11.69 8.69
N LEU A 40 -2.57 10.91 7.59
CA LEU A 40 -2.88 9.47 7.63
C LEU A 40 -1.89 8.71 8.50
N LYS A 41 -0.59 8.98 8.34
CA LYS A 41 0.49 8.35 9.15
C LYS A 41 0.30 8.58 10.64
N HIS A 42 -0.12 9.78 11.05
CA HIS A 42 -0.41 10.11 12.44
C HIS A 42 -1.73 9.54 12.95
N GLY A 43 -2.75 9.44 12.10
CA GLY A 43 -4.08 9.01 12.50
C GLY A 43 -4.21 7.49 12.68
N ALA A 44 -3.48 6.72 11.87
CA ALA A 44 -3.53 5.27 11.85
C ALA A 44 -2.72 4.63 13.00
N ASP A 45 -3.06 3.39 13.35
CA ASP A 45 -2.30 2.61 14.34
C ASP A 45 -1.06 1.98 13.69
N TYR A 46 -1.16 1.60 12.41
CA TYR A 46 -0.07 1.03 11.63
C TYR A 46 0.17 1.81 10.34
N VAL A 47 1.44 1.98 9.98
CA VAL A 47 1.89 2.64 8.74
C VAL A 47 2.75 1.67 7.96
N ILE A 48 2.36 1.36 6.73
CA ILE A 48 3.12 0.51 5.81
C ILE A 48 3.51 1.34 4.60
N THR A 49 4.80 1.64 4.49
CA THR A 49 5.36 2.30 3.31
C THR A 49 5.87 1.23 2.36
N LEU A 50 5.35 1.21 1.14
CA LEU A 50 5.83 0.35 0.08
C LEU A 50 6.98 1.05 -0.66
N GLU A 51 7.99 0.27 -1.00
CA GLU A 51 9.03 0.69 -1.91
C GLU A 51 8.69 0.21 -3.32
N ARG A 52 9.11 0.96 -4.33
CA ARG A 52 9.02 0.47 -5.70
C ARG A 52 10.01 -0.68 -5.82
N GLY A 53 9.50 -1.91 -5.98
CA GLY A 53 10.37 -3.06 -6.22
C GLY A 53 11.31 -2.77 -7.39
N GLU A 54 12.56 -3.16 -7.24
CA GLU A 54 13.48 -3.22 -8.38
C GLU A 54 12.85 -4.15 -9.41
N VAL A 55 12.57 -3.62 -10.60
CA VAL A 55 12.21 -4.47 -11.73
C VAL A 55 13.49 -5.21 -12.07
N ASP A 56 13.59 -6.46 -11.64
CA ASP A 56 14.69 -7.32 -12.08
C ASP A 56 14.49 -7.61 -13.57
N GLU A 57 15.05 -6.75 -14.43
CA GLU A 57 14.95 -6.87 -15.89
C GLU A 57 15.46 -8.24 -16.38
N SER A 58 16.35 -8.87 -15.61
CA SER A 58 16.86 -10.22 -15.84
C SER A 58 15.74 -11.28 -15.91
N ASN A 59 14.68 -11.12 -15.11
CA ASN A 59 13.58 -12.08 -15.03
C ASN A 59 12.50 -11.85 -16.11
N THR A 60 12.43 -10.63 -16.67
CA THR A 60 11.45 -10.30 -17.72
C THR A 60 11.88 -10.83 -19.10
N LEU A 61 13.19 -10.82 -19.38
CA LEU A 61 13.75 -11.35 -20.62
C LEU A 61 13.63 -12.88 -20.71
N GLN A 62 13.90 -13.59 -19.60
CA GLN A 62 13.79 -15.06 -19.54
C GLN A 62 12.35 -15.54 -19.82
N ASN A 63 11.34 -14.87 -19.23
CA ASN A 63 9.93 -15.20 -19.46
C ASN A 63 9.44 -14.91 -20.89
N THR A 64 10.09 -13.99 -21.61
CA THR A 64 9.71 -13.65 -22.99
C THR A 64 10.33 -14.62 -24.00
N GLU A 65 11.50 -15.18 -23.71
CA GLU A 65 12.15 -16.20 -24.55
C GLU A 65 11.47 -17.57 -24.45
N GLU A 66 11.02 -17.98 -23.27
CA GLU A 66 10.30 -19.26 -23.10
C GLU A 66 8.99 -19.30 -23.90
N ARG A 67 8.27 -18.17 -23.98
CA ARG A 67 7.04 -18.07 -24.80
C ARG A 67 7.30 -18.14 -26.30
N ARG A 68 8.52 -17.86 -26.77
CA ARG A 68 8.90 -17.95 -28.19
C ARG A 68 9.43 -19.33 -28.58
N LYS A 69 9.89 -20.14 -27.63
CA LYS A 69 10.41 -21.50 -27.87
C LYS A 69 9.32 -22.59 -27.84
N GLY A 70 8.08 -22.23 -27.46
CA GLY A 70 6.93 -23.13 -27.40
C GLY A 70 5.88 -22.94 -28.52
N ALA A 71 6.21 -22.24 -29.61
CA ALA A 71 5.33 -22.01 -30.76
C ALA A 71 5.93 -22.62 -32.04
#